data_AF-A0A0K8QC02-F1
#
_entry.id   AF-A0A0K8QC02-F1
#
_cell.length_a   1.000
_cell.length_b   1.000
_cell.length_c   1.000
_cell.angle_alpha   90.00
_cell.angle_beta   90.00
_cell.angle_gamma   90.00
#
_symmetry.space_group_name_H-M   'P 1'
#
loop_
_entity.id
_entity.type
_entity.pdbx_description
1 polymer ?
#
loop_
_entity_poly.entity_id
_entity_poly.type
_entity_poly.pdbx_seq_one_letter_code
_entity_poly.pdbx_strand_id
1 'polypeptide(L)'
;MAQLLAPDGTASRAGLYNALSGSALRYVSGYLDGTTAVVNLSGSLRPGGVCDNPRIETQLAQTAVAATGASQAAIYIDGNALADVLSLR
;
A
#
# COMPACT_ATOMS: atom_id res chain seq x y z
N MET A 1 -20.42 5.10 -0.64
CA MET A 1 -19.43 4.63 -1.62
C MET A 1 -18.11 5.27 -1.27
N ALA A 2 -17.15 4.51 -0.72
CA ALA A 2 -15.87 5.04 -0.25
C ALA A 2 -14.89 5.10 -1.42
N GLN A 3 -14.56 6.32 -1.85
CA GLN A 3 -13.56 6.56 -2.88
C GLN A 3 -12.17 6.52 -2.22
N LEU A 4 -11.39 5.48 -2.55
CA LEU A 4 -10.12 5.18 -1.90
C LEU A 4 -8.94 6.00 -2.45
N LEU A 5 -9.09 6.71 -3.57
CA LEU A 5 -8.08 7.63 -4.12
C LEU A 5 -8.74 8.85 -4.79
N ALA A 6 -8.18 10.05 -4.55
CA ALA A 6 -8.67 11.31 -5.10
C ALA A 6 -8.56 11.34 -6.64
N PRO A 7 -9.51 11.99 -7.35
CA PRO A 7 -9.46 12.08 -8.80
C PRO A 7 -8.38 13.07 -9.25
N ASP A 8 -7.66 12.68 -10.31
CA ASP A 8 -6.59 13.45 -10.93
C ASP A 8 -7.18 14.68 -11.64
N GLY A 9 -7.03 15.88 -11.07
CA GLY A 9 -7.37 17.06 -11.88
C GLY A 9 -7.53 18.43 -11.23
N THR A 10 -7.46 18.60 -9.90
CA THR A 10 -7.64 19.94 -9.32
C THR A 10 -6.59 20.24 -8.27
N ALA A 11 -5.63 21.08 -8.66
CA ALA A 11 -4.56 21.65 -7.85
C ALA A 11 -3.57 20.61 -7.28
N SER A 12 -2.31 20.71 -7.71
CA SER A 12 -1.18 20.36 -6.86
C SER A 12 -1.40 21.04 -5.50
N ARG A 13 -1.86 20.28 -4.52
CA ARG A 13 -1.66 20.57 -3.10
C ARG A 13 -0.15 20.52 -2.91
N ALA A 14 0.53 21.61 -3.24
CA ALA A 14 1.98 21.67 -3.39
C ALA A 14 2.65 21.03 -2.15
N GLY A 15 3.23 19.84 -2.33
CA GLY A 15 3.84 19.05 -1.27
C GLY A 15 3.26 17.64 -1.03
N LEU A 16 2.11 17.27 -1.59
CA LEU A 16 1.66 15.87 -1.55
C LEU A 16 2.38 15.04 -2.62
N TYR A 17 2.91 13.90 -2.19
CA TYR A 17 3.69 12.97 -2.99
C TYR A 17 3.06 11.57 -2.93
N ASN A 18 2.86 10.94 -4.08
CA ASN A 18 2.36 9.57 -4.17
C ASN A 18 3.53 8.60 -4.44
N ALA A 19 3.98 7.91 -3.39
CA ALA A 19 5.06 6.92 -3.46
C ALA A 19 4.72 5.69 -4.30
N LEU A 20 3.43 5.45 -4.56
CA LEU A 20 2.94 4.34 -5.39
C LEU A 20 2.72 4.73 -6.86
N SER A 21 2.97 5.98 -7.26
CA SER A 21 2.65 6.49 -8.61
C SER A 21 3.34 5.74 -9.76
N GLY A 22 4.53 5.19 -9.52
CA GLY A 22 5.22 4.34 -10.50
C GLY A 22 4.79 2.86 -10.48
N SER A 23 3.95 2.46 -9.53
CA SER A 23 3.56 1.07 -9.30
C SER A 23 2.25 0.73 -10.01
N ALA A 24 2.10 -0.54 -10.38
CA ALA A 24 0.89 -1.09 -10.97
C ALA A 24 0.43 -2.26 -10.09
N LEU A 25 -0.29 -1.93 -9.03
CA LEU A 25 -0.81 -2.92 -8.06
C LEU A 25 -2.30 -3.13 -8.26
N ARG A 26 -2.74 -4.38 -8.10
CA ARG A 26 -4.15 -4.76 -8.09
C ARG A 26 -4.48 -5.46 -6.79
N TYR A 27 -5.62 -5.10 -6.20
CA TYR A 27 -6.17 -5.83 -5.07
C TYR A 27 -6.62 -7.21 -5.51
N VAL A 28 -6.22 -8.24 -4.75
CA VAL A 28 -6.61 -9.63 -4.98
C VAL A 28 -7.60 -10.07 -3.91
N SER A 29 -7.21 -9.95 -2.64
CA SER A 29 -8.05 -10.34 -1.50
C SER A 29 -7.61 -9.65 -0.21
N GLY A 30 -8.48 -9.72 0.79
CA GLY A 30 -8.26 -9.15 2.09
C GLY A 30 -9.17 -9.80 3.12
N TYR A 31 -8.61 -10.09 4.29
CA TYR A 31 -9.34 -10.74 5.39
C TYR A 31 -8.70 -10.38 6.74
N LEU A 32 -9.43 -10.63 7.82
CA LEU A 32 -8.90 -10.52 9.17
C LEU A 32 -8.42 -11.90 9.65
N ASP A 33 -7.20 -11.94 10.17
CA ASP A 33 -6.65 -13.06 10.93
C ASP A 33 -6.37 -12.59 12.36
N GLY A 34 -7.30 -12.91 13.28
CA GLY A 34 -7.32 -12.33 14.62
C GLY A 34 -7.40 -10.80 14.56
N THR A 35 -6.36 -10.13 15.05
CA THR A 35 -6.24 -8.66 15.04
C THR A 35 -5.38 -8.12 13.89
N THR A 36 -5.06 -8.96 12.90
CA THR A 36 -4.23 -8.61 11.74
C THR A 36 -5.08 -8.51 10.49
N ALA A 37 -4.99 -7.38 9.78
CA ALA A 37 -5.53 -7.25 8.44
C ALA A 37 -4.54 -7.84 7.42
N VAL A 38 -4.89 -8.97 6.81
CA VAL A 38 -4.11 -9.56 5.74
C VAL A 38 -4.61 -9.01 4.41
N VAL A 39 -3.72 -8.45 3.60
CA VAL A 39 -4.03 -7.89 2.28
C VAL A 39 -3.12 -8.52 1.24
N ASN A 40 -3.72 -9.11 0.21
CA ASN A 40 -3.02 -9.69 -0.92
C ASN A 40 -3.21 -8.79 -2.14
N LEU A 41 -2.08 -8.37 -2.70
CA LEU A 41 -1.99 -7.59 -3.92
C LEU A 41 -1.26 -8.40 -4.99
N SER A 42 -1.41 -7.99 -6.24
CA SER A 42 -0.64 -8.50 -7.36
C SER A 42 -0.07 -7.36 -8.21
N GLY A 43 0.99 -7.65 -8.96
CA GLY A 43 1.56 -6.73 -9.94
C GLY A 43 2.90 -6.12 -9.51
N SER A 44 3.28 -5.01 -10.15
CA SER A 44 4.65 -4.49 -10.02
C SER A 44 4.75 -3.30 -9.07
N LEU A 45 5.56 -3.46 -8.03
CA LEU A 45 5.97 -2.37 -7.15
C LEU A 45 7.24 -1.68 -7.68
N ARG A 46 7.17 -0.36 -7.83
CA ARG A 46 8.28 0.50 -8.32
C ARG A 46 8.39 1.75 -7.45
N PRO A 47 9.13 1.69 -6.32
CA PRO A 47 9.47 2.85 -5.52
C PRO A 47 10.29 3.87 -6.35
N GLY A 48 10.12 5.16 -6.11
CA GLY A 48 10.90 6.22 -6.77
C GLY A 48 12.33 6.36 -6.22
N GLY A 49 12.60 5.77 -5.06
CA GLY A 49 13.92 5.65 -4.45
C GLY A 49 13.83 4.99 -3.06
N VAL A 50 14.98 4.82 -2.38
CA VAL A 50 15.03 4.12 -1.07
C VAL A 50 14.17 4.78 0.01
N CYS A 51 13.96 6.10 -0.07
CA CYS A 51 13.08 6.84 0.84
C CYS A 51 11.60 6.49 0.68
N ASP A 52 11.22 5.91 -0.47
CA ASP A 52 9.83 5.51 -0.72
C ASP A 52 9.50 4.15 -0.15
N ASN A 53 10.49 3.29 0.12
CA ASN A 53 10.27 1.99 0.75
C ASN A 53 9.50 2.12 2.08
N PRO A 54 9.99 2.87 3.09
CA PRO A 54 9.25 3.02 4.35
C PRO A 54 7.92 3.78 4.18
N ARG A 55 7.82 4.67 3.18
CA ARG A 55 6.58 5.40 2.87
C ARG A 55 5.50 4.46 2.33
N ILE A 56 5.85 3.60 1.38
CA ILE A 56 4.97 2.61 0.78
C ILE A 56 4.49 1.62 1.84
N GLU A 57 5.43 1.06 2.60
CA GLU A 57 5.12 0.08 3.66
C GLU A 57 4.13 0.66 4.67
N THR A 58 4.46 1.83 5.22
CA THR A 58 3.60 2.49 6.21
C THR A 58 2.25 2.87 5.63
N GLN A 59 2.20 3.43 4.42
CA GLN A 59 0.94 3.87 3.81
C GLN A 59 -0.01 2.69 3.57
N LEU A 60 0.49 1.57 3.02
CA LEU A 60 -0.33 0.38 2.80
C LEU A 60 -0.81 -0.23 4.12
N ALA A 61 0.09 -0.36 5.10
CA ALA A 61 -0.27 -0.90 6.42
C ALA A 61 -1.31 -0.03 7.14
N GLN A 62 -1.11 1.28 7.18
CA GLN A 62 -2.05 2.22 7.80
C GLN A 62 -3.40 2.25 7.10
N THR A 63 -3.42 2.16 5.77
CA THR A 63 -4.67 2.08 5.01
C THR A 63 -5.45 0.81 5.38
N ALA A 64 -4.78 -0.33 5.46
CA ALA A 64 -5.41 -1.60 5.84
C ALA A 64 -5.93 -1.59 7.29
N VAL A 65 -5.15 -1.04 8.22
CA VAL A 65 -5.57 -0.86 9.63
C VAL A 65 -6.79 0.07 9.72
N ALA A 66 -6.74 1.23 9.09
CA ALA A 66 -7.83 2.20 9.13
C ALA A 66 -9.12 1.67 8.48
N ALA A 67 -9.00 0.87 7.42
CA ALA A 67 -10.16 0.29 6.73
C ALA A 67 -10.84 -0.84 7.52
N THR A 68 -10.11 -1.55 8.38
CA THR A 68 -10.61 -2.76 9.04
C THR A 68 -10.79 -2.62 10.55
N GLY A 69 -10.13 -1.64 11.20
CA GLY A 69 -10.03 -1.54 12.65
C GLY A 69 -9.07 -2.56 13.28
N ALA A 70 -8.28 -3.28 12.48
CA ALA A 70 -7.23 -4.17 12.95
C ALA A 70 -6.15 -3.42 13.75
N SER A 71 -5.39 -4.14 14.58
CA SER A 71 -4.25 -3.55 15.30
C SER A 71 -2.99 -3.44 14.43
N GLN A 72 -2.89 -4.28 13.40
CA GLN A 72 -1.75 -4.35 12.49
C GLN A 72 -2.18 -4.88 11.13
N ALA A 73 -1.27 -4.81 10.15
CA ALA A 73 -1.51 -5.31 8.80
C ALA A 73 -0.34 -6.16 8.31
N ALA A 74 -0.65 -7.20 7.55
CA ALA A 74 0.29 -8.00 6.78
C ALA A 74 -0.04 -7.84 5.29
N ILE A 75 0.90 -7.27 4.53
CA ILE A 75 0.72 -6.98 3.11
C ILE A 75 1.59 -7.93 2.28
N TYR A 76 0.99 -8.52 1.25
CA TYR A 76 1.67 -9.41 0.32
C TYR A 76 1.51 -8.91 -1.13
N ILE A 77 2.55 -9.09 -1.95
CA ILE A 77 2.53 -8.85 -3.39
C ILE A 77 2.97 -10.13 -4.09
N ASP A 78 2.09 -10.69 -4.91
CA ASP A 78 2.31 -11.96 -5.61
C ASP A 78 2.76 -13.09 -4.67
N GLY A 79 2.21 -13.10 -3.45
CA GLY A 79 2.50 -14.09 -2.40
C GLY A 79 3.74 -13.81 -1.53
N ASN A 80 4.54 -12.79 -1.85
CA ASN A 80 5.73 -12.41 -1.07
C ASN A 80 5.40 -11.28 -0.09
N ALA A 81 6.01 -11.28 1.09
CA ALA A 81 5.81 -10.21 2.06
C ALA A 81 6.32 -8.87 1.51
N LEU A 82 5.57 -7.79 1.75
CA LEU A 82 5.92 -6.47 1.24
C LEU A 82 7.34 -6.02 1.66
N ALA A 83 7.74 -6.30 2.90
CA ALA A 83 9.07 -5.99 3.41
C ALA A 83 10.18 -6.66 2.58
N ASP A 84 9.98 -7.91 2.15
CA ASP A 84 10.93 -8.64 1.31
C ASP A 84 10.98 -8.02 -0.10
N VAL A 85 9.82 -7.70 -0.68
CA VAL A 85 9.72 -7.07 -2.01
C VAL A 85 10.41 -5.69 -2.04
N LEU A 86 10.39 -4.96 -0.93
CA LEU A 86 11.05 -3.66 -0.77
C LEU A 86 12.54 -3.78 -0.44
N SER A 87 12.97 -4.85 0.23
CA SER A 87 14.37 -5.06 0.64
C SER A 87 15.26 -5.67 -0.45
N LEU A 88 14.67 -6.29 -1.48
CA LEU A 88 15.40 -6.93 -2.59
C LEU A 88 15.94 -5.93 -3.65
N ARG A 89 16.13 -4.65 -3.30
CA ARG A 89 16.57 -3.60 -4.23
C ARG A 89 17.68 -2.73 -3.68
#